data_AF-A0A844MZN1-F1
#
_entry.id   AF-A0A844MZN1-F1
#
_cell.length_a   1.000
_cell.length_b   1.000
_cell.length_c   1.000
_cell.angle_alpha   90.00
_cell.angle_beta   90.00
_cell.angle_gamma   90.00
#
_symmetry.space_group_name_H-M   'P 1'
#
loop_
_entity.id
_entity.type
_entity.pdbx_description
1 polymer ?
#
loop_
_entity_poly.entity_id
_entity_poly.type
_entity_poly.pdbx_seq_one_letter_code
_entity_poly.pdbx_strand_id
1 'polypeptide(L)' 'MPPDYPGQNFRDRSFRGENFEGTNFSYANIPGANFSHAKAGLQKR' A
#
# COMPACT_ATOMS: atom_id res chain seq x y z
N MET A 1 -13.12 6.23 3.31
CA MET A 1 -12.87 5.04 2.47
C MET A 1 -11.38 4.95 2.25
N PRO A 2 -10.76 3.78 2.44
CA PRO A 2 -9.36 3.61 2.11
C PRO A 2 -9.13 3.83 0.60
N PRO A 3 -7.94 4.32 0.19
CA PRO A 3 -7.56 4.33 -1.22
C PRO A 3 -7.57 2.90 -1.78
N ASP A 4 -8.02 2.73 -3.02
CA ASP A 4 -7.98 1.47 -3.74
C ASP A 4 -6.92 1.57 -4.85
N TYR A 5 -6.01 0.59 -4.89
CA TYR A 5 -4.97 0.50 -5.91
C TYR A 5 -4.97 -0.82 -6.70
N PRO A 6 -6.14 -1.32 -7.17
CA PRO A 6 -6.17 -2.58 -7.88
C PRO A 6 -5.42 -2.48 -9.21
N GLY A 7 -4.55 -3.45 -9.50
CA GLY A 7 -3.86 -3.55 -10.79
C GLY A 7 -2.78 -2.49 -11.05
N GLN A 8 -2.46 -1.62 -10.09
CA GLN A 8 -1.46 -0.57 -10.30
C GLN A 8 -0.03 -1.10 -10.27
N ASN A 9 0.85 -0.49 -11.07
CA ASN A 9 2.29 -0.77 -11.05
C ASN A 9 3.02 0.24 -10.16
N PHE A 10 3.62 -0.26 -9.09
CA PHE A 10 4.41 0.50 -8.12
C PHE A 10 5.82 -0.06 -7.97
N ARG A 11 6.32 -0.68 -9.03
CA ARG A 11 7.67 -1.21 -9.05
C ARG A 11 8.68 -0.13 -8.65
N ASP A 12 9.57 -0.50 -7.73
CA ASP A 12 10.64 0.35 -7.18
C ASP A 12 10.17 1.66 -6.51
N ARG A 13 8.87 1.78 -6.18
CA ARG A 13 8.30 2.99 -5.59
C ARG A 13 8.47 3.01 -4.07
N SER A 14 8.76 4.18 -3.49
CA SER A 14 8.84 4.32 -2.04
C SER A 14 7.49 4.71 -1.44
N PHE A 15 7.12 4.01 -0.38
CA PHE A 15 5.92 4.19 0.45
C PHE A 15 6.30 4.42 1.92
N ARG A 16 7.49 4.97 2.14
CA ARG A 16 8.07 5.08 3.48
C ARG A 16 7.21 5.97 4.37
N GLY A 17 6.71 5.42 5.48
CA GLY A 17 5.90 6.16 6.44
C GLY A 17 4.45 6.41 6.02
N GLU A 18 3.99 5.85 4.91
CA GLU A 18 2.60 5.98 4.47
C GLU A 18 1.65 5.10 5.32
N ASN A 19 0.39 5.53 5.43
CA ASN A 19 -0.67 4.76 6.09
C ASN A 19 -1.59 4.10 5.05
N PHE A 20 -1.57 2.78 5.00
CA PHE A 20 -2.38 1.93 4.13
C PHE A 20 -3.43 1.13 4.87
N GLU A 21 -3.85 1.60 6.05
CA GLU A 21 -4.91 0.92 6.79
C GLU A 21 -6.20 0.88 5.96
N GLY A 22 -6.67 -0.34 5.69
CA GLY A 22 -7.83 -0.61 4.84
C GLY A 22 -7.60 -0.54 3.32
N THR A 23 -6.40 -0.19 2.86
CA THR A 23 -6.09 -0.06 1.41
C THR A 23 -6.10 -1.41 0.71
N ASN A 24 -6.76 -1.48 -0.45
CA ASN A 24 -6.75 -2.67 -1.29
C ASN A 24 -5.63 -2.61 -2.34
N PHE A 25 -4.69 -3.54 -2.25
CA PHE A 25 -3.60 -3.74 -3.22
C PHE A 25 -3.78 -4.99 -4.09
N SER A 26 -4.99 -5.53 -4.19
CA SER A 26 -5.26 -6.73 -4.99
C SER A 26 -4.80 -6.51 -6.44
N TYR A 27 -4.04 -7.47 -6.99
CA TYR A 27 -3.46 -7.39 -8.34
C TYR A 27 -2.41 -6.27 -8.56
N ALA A 28 -1.98 -5.53 -7.53
CA ALA A 28 -0.94 -4.53 -7.69
C ALA A 28 0.44 -5.16 -7.92
N ASN A 29 1.23 -4.58 -8.82
CA ASN A 29 2.61 -4.97 -9.11
C ASN A 29 3.56 -4.10 -8.27
N ILE A 30 3.98 -4.60 -7.10
CA ILE A 30 4.81 -3.89 -6.10
C ILE A 30 6.24 -4.45 -5.87
N PRO A 31 6.91 -5.13 -6.83
CA PRO A 31 8.28 -5.61 -6.61
C PRO A 31 9.24 -4.43 -6.43
N GLY A 32 10.15 -4.52 -5.46
CA GLY A 32 11.11 -3.46 -5.16
C GLY A 32 10.52 -2.24 -4.44
N ALA A 33 9.21 -2.23 -4.16
CA ALA A 33 8.60 -1.14 -3.42
C ALA A 33 9.11 -1.08 -1.96
N ASN A 34 9.37 0.13 -1.45
CA ASN A 34 9.89 0.34 -0.11
C ASN A 34 8.78 0.69 0.87
N PHE A 35 8.40 -0.26 1.73
CA PHE A 35 7.37 -0.10 2.76
C PHE A 35 7.93 0.17 4.17
N SER A 36 9.17 0.66 4.28
CA SER A 36 9.77 0.94 5.58
C SER A 36 8.93 1.93 6.38
N HIS A 37 8.61 1.62 7.64
CA HIS A 37 7.73 2.43 8.50
C HIS A 37 6.30 2.64 7.98
N ALA A 38 5.88 1.94 6.92
CA ALA A 38 4.50 2.00 6.48
C ALA A 38 3.58 1.36 7.54
N LYS A 39 2.38 1.93 7.70
CA LYS A 39 1.33 1.34 8.53
C LYS A 39 0.40 0.54 7.65
N ALA A 40 0.20 -0.73 7.97
CA ALA A 40 -0.76 -1.60 7.29
C ALA A 40 -1.58 -2.32 8.36
N GLY A 41 -2.90 -2.39 8.15
CA GLY A 41 -3.81 -2.99 9.13
C GLY A 41 -5.27 -2.69 8.84
N LEU A 42 -6.19 -3.39 9.51
CA LEU A 42 -7.60 -3.02 9.53
C LEU A 42 -7.74 -1.73 10.32
N GLN A 43 -8.37 -0.70 9.74
CA GLN A 43 -8.76 0.50 10.49
C GLN A 43 -9.62 0.06 11.68
N LYS A 44 -9.15 0.30 12.90
CA LYS A 44 -9.99 0.12 14.09
C LYS A 44 -11.14 1.12 13.97
N ARG A 45 -12.37 0.60 13.92
CA ARG A 45 -13.60 1.38 13.86
C ARG A 45 -13.74 2.28 15.08
#